data_AF-A0A3M2ADW3-F1
#
_entry.id   AF-A0A3M2ADW3-F1
#
_cell.length_a   1.000
_cell.length_b   1.000
_cell.length_c   1.000
_cell.angle_alpha   90.00
_cell.angle_beta   90.00
_cell.angle_gamma   90.00
#
_symmetry.space_group_name_H-M   'P 1'
#
loop_
_entity.id
_entity.type
_entity.pdbx_description
1 polymer ?
#
loop_
_entity_poly.entity_id
_entity_poly.type
_entity_poly.pdbx_seq_one_letter_code
_entity_poly.pdbx_strand_id
1 'polypeptide(L)'
;MSSKRGFSVRIFIPTGEPEGLRIVEKSNWTGQGLIFPRAKFTEARRRDELKRTGVYVLWGPGEIGQLPRVYVGEGDAVLPRLDQHAKQKDFWTHAAVFTSKDQNLNKAHVKYLEAKLVTLAAEAKRAELDNGNVPQPPTLSEADVADAEGFLANMLLCLPVVGMNLFEKAKAARSKTHDLILKAKGIEARGQDTAEGFVVRAGSLAVKKEVPSIHGYLSTLRRSLVDQGVLQDAGTVYRFTQDYLFNSPSTAAGVLLGRSSNGRTAWKDAKGRTLKEIQEATVS
;
A
#
# COMPACT_ATOMS: atom_id res chain seq x y z
N MET A 1 -23.79 -2.57 -5.10
CA MET A 1 -23.18 -3.76 -4.46
C MET A 1 -22.44 -4.53 -5.55
N SER A 2 -21.10 -4.43 -5.64
CA SER A 2 -20.37 -5.22 -6.64
C SER A 2 -20.18 -6.64 -6.10
N SER A 3 -20.84 -7.61 -6.72
CA SER A 3 -20.60 -9.04 -6.49
C SER A 3 -19.12 -9.35 -6.74
N LYS A 4 -18.44 -9.98 -5.78
CA LYS A 4 -17.07 -10.45 -5.98
C LYS A 4 -17.09 -11.52 -7.06
N ARG A 5 -16.62 -11.18 -8.27
CA ARG A 5 -16.45 -12.14 -9.37
C ARG A 5 -15.02 -12.68 -9.35
N GLY A 6 -14.87 -13.97 -9.60
CA GLY A 6 -13.56 -14.58 -9.81
C GLY A 6 -12.86 -13.99 -11.02
N PHE A 7 -11.53 -13.92 -10.98
CA PHE A 7 -10.68 -13.54 -12.10
C PHE A 7 -9.39 -14.35 -12.04
N SER A 8 -8.71 -14.51 -13.17
CA SER A 8 -7.40 -15.15 -13.23
C SER A 8 -6.33 -14.11 -13.51
N VAL A 9 -5.20 -14.25 -12.83
CA VAL A 9 -3.97 -13.48 -13.11
C VAL A 9 -2.92 -14.46 -13.59
N ARG A 10 -2.39 -14.24 -14.80
CA ARG A 10 -1.27 -14.99 -15.36
C ARG A 10 0.01 -14.22 -15.07
N ILE A 11 0.97 -14.89 -14.42
CA ILE A 11 2.32 -14.38 -14.22
C ILE A 11 3.24 -15.21 -15.13
N PHE A 12 3.98 -14.53 -16.00
CA PHE A 12 5.01 -15.12 -16.85
C PHE A 12 6.38 -14.60 -16.43
N ILE A 13 7.32 -15.53 -16.20
CA ILE A 13 8.69 -15.22 -15.75
C ILE A 13 9.64 -15.54 -16.90
N PRO A 14 9.98 -14.57 -17.77
CA PRO A 14 10.76 -14.82 -18.99
C PRO A 14 12.17 -15.34 -18.73
N THR A 15 12.77 -15.05 -17.57
CA THR A 15 14.14 -15.46 -17.22
C THR A 15 14.22 -16.77 -16.46
N GLY A 16 13.09 -17.31 -16.01
CA GLY A 16 13.05 -18.38 -15.02
C GLY A 16 13.43 -17.96 -13.59
N GLU A 17 13.74 -16.68 -13.33
CA GLU A 17 14.04 -16.17 -11.98
C GLU A 17 12.78 -15.59 -11.30
N PRO A 18 12.23 -16.20 -10.24
CA PRO A 18 10.96 -15.78 -9.65
C PRO A 18 10.92 -14.35 -9.12
N GLU A 19 12.04 -13.86 -8.59
CA GLU A 19 12.17 -12.48 -8.07
C GLU A 19 12.74 -11.49 -9.11
N GLY A 20 12.94 -11.95 -10.35
CA GLY A 20 13.43 -11.13 -11.45
C GLY A 20 12.32 -10.36 -12.16
N LEU A 21 12.41 -10.31 -13.49
CA LEU A 21 11.37 -9.74 -14.34
C LEU A 21 10.13 -10.65 -14.36
N ARG A 22 8.96 -10.08 -14.10
CA ARG A 22 7.65 -10.75 -14.13
C ARG A 22 6.71 -9.96 -15.02
N ILE A 23 5.99 -10.66 -15.88
CA ILE A 23 4.94 -10.10 -16.75
C ILE A 23 3.60 -10.57 -16.21
N VAL A 24 2.69 -9.65 -15.95
CA VAL A 24 1.40 -9.92 -15.29
C VAL A 24 0.25 -9.48 -16.16
N GLU A 25 -0.71 -10.38 -16.35
CA GLU A 25 -1.90 -10.13 -17.16
C GLU A 25 -3.14 -10.69 -16.46
N LYS A 26 -4.25 -9.95 -16.52
CA LYS A 26 -5.54 -10.41 -16.02
C LYS A 26 -6.37 -11.01 -17.17
N SER A 27 -7.14 -12.06 -16.89
CA SER A 27 -8.10 -12.63 -17.83
C SER A 27 -9.07 -11.57 -18.36
N ASN A 28 -9.29 -11.56 -19.68
CA ASN A 28 -10.18 -10.65 -20.41
C ASN A 28 -9.79 -9.17 -20.25
N TRP A 29 -8.49 -8.87 -20.15
CA TRP A 29 -7.96 -7.51 -20.12
C TRP A 29 -6.76 -7.40 -21.05
N THR A 30 -6.68 -6.31 -21.81
CA THR A 30 -5.58 -6.06 -22.77
C THR A 30 -4.40 -5.35 -22.13
N GLY A 31 -4.55 -4.85 -20.90
CA GLY A 31 -3.46 -4.32 -20.11
C GLY A 31 -2.45 -5.39 -19.70
N GLN A 32 -1.20 -4.95 -19.55
CA GLN A 32 -0.06 -5.79 -19.22
C GLN A 32 0.86 -5.07 -18.25
N GLY A 33 1.22 -5.75 -17.17
CA GLY A 33 2.15 -5.27 -16.15
C GLY A 33 3.54 -5.88 -16.32
N LEU A 34 4.60 -5.08 -16.21
CA LEU A 34 5.99 -5.51 -16.06
C LEU A 34 6.49 -5.12 -14.67
N ILE A 35 6.84 -6.12 -13.87
CA ILE A 35 7.34 -5.95 -12.51
C ILE A 35 8.78 -6.43 -12.46
N PHE A 36 9.68 -5.62 -11.93
CA PHE A 36 11.09 -5.98 -11.83
C PHE A 36 11.80 -5.23 -10.70
N PRO A 37 12.81 -5.84 -10.06
CA PRO A 37 13.72 -5.11 -9.18
C PRO A 37 14.66 -4.24 -10.01
N ARG A 38 15.17 -3.15 -9.41
CA ARG A 38 16.13 -2.24 -10.02
C ARG A 38 17.37 -2.94 -10.56
N ALA A 39 17.84 -3.97 -9.86
CA ALA A 39 18.97 -4.80 -10.28
C ALA A 39 18.77 -5.46 -11.66
N LYS A 40 17.50 -5.67 -12.07
CA LYS A 40 17.13 -6.25 -13.36
C LYS A 40 16.68 -5.20 -14.38
N PHE A 41 16.87 -3.91 -14.10
CA PHE A 41 16.47 -2.84 -15.02
C PHE A 41 17.18 -2.90 -16.38
N THR A 42 18.46 -3.29 -16.42
CA THR A 42 19.23 -3.47 -17.67
C THR A 42 18.60 -4.51 -18.60
N GLU A 43 17.94 -5.51 -18.03
CA GLU A 43 17.21 -6.52 -18.78
C GLU A 43 15.81 -6.02 -19.16
N ALA A 44 15.08 -5.47 -18.18
CA ALA A 44 13.74 -4.93 -18.38
C ALA A 44 13.70 -3.83 -19.46
N ARG A 45 14.72 -2.97 -19.56
CA ARG A 45 14.80 -1.90 -20.57
C ARG A 45 14.88 -2.38 -22.02
N ARG A 46 15.15 -3.67 -22.25
CA ARG A 46 15.15 -4.28 -23.59
C ARG A 46 13.75 -4.71 -24.05
N ARG A 47 12.76 -4.70 -23.15
CA ARG A 47 11.38 -5.10 -23.40
C ARG A 47 10.62 -4.02 -24.17
N ASP A 48 9.90 -4.42 -25.21
CA ASP A 48 9.13 -3.50 -26.05
C ASP A 48 7.95 -2.88 -25.31
N GLU A 49 7.45 -3.55 -24.28
CA GLU A 49 6.42 -3.05 -23.38
C GLU A 49 6.80 -1.69 -22.78
N LEU A 50 8.07 -1.47 -22.41
CA LEU A 50 8.51 -0.19 -21.83
C LEU A 50 8.59 0.95 -22.86
N LYS A 51 8.53 0.65 -24.16
CA LYS A 51 8.52 1.65 -25.24
C LYS A 51 7.12 2.19 -25.53
N ARG A 52 6.09 1.65 -24.86
CA ARG A 52 4.67 2.02 -25.06
C ARG A 52 4.23 3.08 -24.06
N THR A 53 3.08 3.67 -24.35
CA THR A 53 2.35 4.55 -23.43
C THR A 53 1.93 3.78 -22.20
N GLY A 54 2.21 4.33 -21.02
CA GLY A 54 1.90 3.64 -19.77
C GLY A 54 2.05 4.48 -18.52
N VAL A 55 1.64 3.87 -17.42
CA VAL A 55 1.80 4.37 -16.05
C VAL A 55 2.70 3.42 -15.29
N TYR A 56 3.49 3.93 -14.35
CA TYR A 56 4.40 3.12 -13.56
C TYR A 56 4.44 3.59 -12.10
N VAL A 57 4.83 2.65 -11.24
CA VAL A 57 5.03 2.86 -9.81
C VAL A 57 6.43 2.40 -9.47
N LEU A 58 7.22 3.28 -8.86
CA LEU A 58 8.52 2.98 -8.27
C LEU A 58 8.36 2.94 -6.76
N TRP A 59 8.95 1.95 -6.10
CA TRP A 59 8.95 1.90 -4.64
C TRP A 59 10.25 1.35 -4.09
N GLY A 60 10.50 1.67 -2.82
CA GLY A 60 11.63 1.18 -2.07
C GLY A 60 11.52 1.53 -0.59
N PRO A 61 12.62 1.34 0.17
CA PRO A 61 12.66 1.76 1.57
C PRO A 61 12.31 3.25 1.73
N GLY A 62 11.51 3.57 2.75
CA GLY A 62 11.25 4.95 3.15
C GLY A 62 12.46 5.61 3.80
N GLU A 63 12.39 6.93 3.95
CA GLU A 63 13.39 7.69 4.73
C GLU A 63 13.07 7.64 6.24
N ILE A 64 11.78 7.54 6.60
CA ILE A 64 11.31 7.68 7.98
C ILE A 64 10.40 6.50 8.38
N GLY A 65 10.97 5.52 9.09
CA GLY A 65 10.21 4.45 9.74
C GLY A 65 10.08 3.21 8.86
N GLN A 66 8.87 2.64 8.77
CA GLN A 66 8.61 1.39 8.02
C GLN A 66 7.73 1.58 6.78
N LEU A 67 7.30 2.81 6.50
CA LEU A 67 6.52 3.06 5.30
C LEU A 67 7.45 3.05 4.08
N PRO A 68 7.09 2.36 2.99
CA PRO A 68 7.85 2.45 1.76
C PRO A 68 7.72 3.85 1.16
N ARG A 69 8.78 4.33 0.51
CA ARG A 69 8.71 5.51 -0.36
C ARG A 69 8.23 5.10 -1.74
N VAL A 70 7.32 5.88 -2.29
CA VAL A 70 6.60 5.57 -3.52
C VAL A 70 6.57 6.77 -4.44
N TYR A 71 6.83 6.53 -5.72
CA TYR A 71 6.67 7.49 -6.80
C TYR A 71 5.80 6.88 -7.89
N VAL A 72 4.80 7.61 -8.35
CA VAL A 72 3.97 7.25 -9.50
C VAL A 72 4.35 8.15 -10.67
N GLY A 73 4.43 7.60 -11.88
CA GLY A 73 4.69 8.41 -13.06
C GLY A 73 3.99 7.88 -14.29
N GLU A 74 3.83 8.74 -15.29
CA GLU A 74 3.41 8.36 -16.64
C GLU A 74 4.48 8.63 -17.70
N GLY A 75 4.32 8.02 -18.87
CA GLY A 75 5.00 8.43 -20.08
C GLY A 75 4.28 7.93 -21.35
N ASP A 76 4.34 8.73 -22.40
CA ASP A 76 3.92 8.33 -23.75
C ASP A 76 4.81 7.20 -24.31
N ALA A 77 6.09 7.23 -23.95
CA ALA A 77 6.93 6.05 -23.82
C ALA A 77 7.47 6.04 -22.39
N VAL A 78 7.32 4.93 -21.68
CA VAL A 78 7.72 4.86 -20.27
C VAL A 78 9.25 4.81 -20.11
N LEU A 79 9.96 4.16 -21.03
CA LEU A 79 11.39 3.87 -20.93
C LEU A 79 12.27 5.12 -20.71
N PRO A 80 12.14 6.23 -21.46
CA PRO A 80 12.94 7.43 -21.22
C PRO A 80 12.80 7.99 -19.79
N ARG A 81 11.60 7.89 -19.21
CA ARG A 81 11.33 8.34 -17.83
C ARG A 81 12.00 7.43 -16.82
N LEU A 82 11.97 6.11 -17.04
CA LEU A 82 12.68 5.16 -16.19
C LEU A 82 14.20 5.32 -16.29
N ASP A 83 14.75 5.55 -17.48
CA ASP A 83 16.19 5.83 -17.66
C ASP A 83 16.61 7.11 -16.90
N GLN A 84 15.74 8.13 -16.86
CA GLN A 84 15.95 9.32 -16.04
C GLN A 84 15.93 8.98 -14.53
N HIS A 85 14.92 8.25 -14.06
CA HIS A 85 14.80 7.88 -12.66
C HIS A 85 15.90 6.93 -12.17
N ALA A 86 16.42 6.06 -13.04
CA ALA A 86 17.55 5.21 -12.73
C ALA A 86 18.83 5.99 -12.42
N LYS A 87 18.95 7.23 -12.94
CA LYS A 87 20.08 8.14 -12.69
C LYS A 87 19.84 9.12 -11.54
N GLN A 88 18.58 9.51 -11.31
CA GLN A 88 18.24 10.65 -10.44
C GLN A 88 17.56 10.26 -9.13
N LYS A 89 17.03 9.04 -9.00
CA LYS A 89 16.29 8.60 -7.82
C LYS A 89 16.91 7.33 -7.28
N ASP A 90 17.59 7.41 -6.13
CA ASP A 90 18.29 6.26 -5.56
C ASP A 90 17.41 5.38 -4.66
N PHE A 91 16.28 5.90 -4.18
CA PHE A 91 15.43 5.20 -3.21
C PHE A 91 14.77 3.94 -3.77
N TRP A 92 14.44 3.92 -5.07
CA TRP A 92 13.60 2.86 -5.62
C TRP A 92 14.40 1.58 -5.81
N THR A 93 13.83 0.48 -5.33
CA THR A 93 14.40 -0.86 -5.45
C THR A 93 13.56 -1.75 -6.38
N HIS A 94 12.32 -1.35 -6.66
CA HIS A 94 11.38 -2.07 -7.50
C HIS A 94 10.55 -1.13 -8.37
N ALA A 95 10.09 -1.64 -9.50
CA ALA A 95 9.22 -0.96 -10.43
C ALA A 95 8.09 -1.88 -10.92
N ALA A 96 6.92 -1.29 -11.15
CA ALA A 96 5.77 -1.92 -11.75
C ALA A 96 5.26 -0.98 -12.83
N VAL A 97 5.30 -1.43 -14.09
CA VAL A 97 4.93 -0.63 -15.26
C VAL A 97 3.71 -1.27 -15.90
N PHE A 98 2.64 -0.52 -16.10
CA PHE A 98 1.44 -0.98 -16.78
C PHE A 98 1.27 -0.26 -18.11
N THR A 99 1.16 -1.06 -19.17
CA THR A 99 0.93 -0.61 -20.54
C THR A 99 -0.24 -1.38 -21.14
N SER A 100 -0.61 -1.07 -22.38
CA SER A 100 -1.58 -1.86 -23.12
C SER A 100 -0.93 -2.66 -24.24
N LYS A 101 -1.51 -3.82 -24.56
CA LYS A 101 -1.17 -4.63 -25.74
C LYS A 101 -1.81 -4.10 -27.02
N ASP A 102 -2.83 -3.25 -26.88
CA ASP A 102 -3.49 -2.52 -27.95
C ASP A 102 -3.22 -1.00 -27.80
N GLN A 103 -3.74 -0.19 -28.71
CA GLN A 103 -3.61 1.28 -28.65
C GLN A 103 -4.67 1.95 -27.75
N ASN A 104 -5.28 1.22 -26.79
CA ASN A 104 -6.35 1.76 -25.94
C ASN A 104 -5.83 2.63 -24.78
N LEU A 105 -4.52 2.72 -24.56
CA LEU A 105 -3.92 3.72 -23.68
C LEU A 105 -3.28 4.84 -24.49
N ASN A 106 -3.79 6.05 -24.33
CA ASN A 106 -3.19 7.26 -24.85
C ASN A 106 -2.65 8.13 -23.71
N LYS A 107 -2.01 9.25 -24.07
CA LYS A 107 -1.43 10.21 -23.13
C LYS A 107 -2.44 10.77 -22.11
N ALA A 108 -3.69 10.98 -22.51
CA ALA A 108 -4.71 11.51 -21.63
C ALA A 108 -5.15 10.45 -20.58
N HIS A 109 -5.27 9.19 -21.00
CA HIS A 109 -5.55 8.07 -20.10
C HIS A 109 -4.45 7.92 -19.03
N VAL A 110 -3.16 7.89 -19.43
CA VAL A 110 -2.07 7.66 -18.46
C VAL A 110 -1.88 8.82 -17.48
N LYS A 111 -2.15 10.06 -17.89
CA LYS A 111 -2.21 11.22 -16.98
C LYS A 111 -3.35 11.12 -15.98
N TYR A 112 -4.52 10.66 -16.41
CA TYR A 112 -5.64 10.39 -15.50
C TYR A 112 -5.29 9.28 -14.50
N LEU A 113 -4.69 8.18 -14.98
CA LEU A 113 -4.24 7.08 -14.13
C LEU A 113 -3.19 7.54 -13.10
N GLU A 114 -2.20 8.33 -13.50
CA GLU A 114 -1.19 8.91 -12.59
C GLU A 114 -1.86 9.75 -11.49
N ALA A 115 -2.71 10.71 -11.87
CA ALA A 115 -3.42 11.56 -10.91
C ALA A 115 -4.25 10.74 -9.91
N LYS A 116 -4.96 9.71 -10.39
CA LYS A 116 -5.76 8.80 -9.55
C LYS A 116 -4.90 7.96 -8.63
N LEU A 117 -3.80 7.39 -9.11
CA LEU A 117 -2.90 6.59 -8.28
C LEU A 117 -2.22 7.40 -7.20
N VAL A 118 -1.76 8.62 -7.51
CA VAL A 118 -1.20 9.53 -6.51
C VAL A 118 -2.27 9.88 -5.46
N THR A 119 -3.50 10.16 -5.88
CA THR A 119 -4.62 10.41 -4.97
C THR A 119 -4.90 9.19 -4.08
N LEU A 120 -4.99 7.99 -4.65
CA LEU A 120 -5.23 6.75 -3.90
C LEU A 120 -4.12 6.47 -2.88
N ALA A 121 -2.85 6.67 -3.26
CA ALA A 121 -1.73 6.50 -2.33
C ALA A 121 -1.75 7.53 -1.20
N ALA A 122 -2.05 8.79 -1.51
CA ALA A 122 -2.16 9.87 -0.53
C ALA A 122 -3.29 9.60 0.46
N GLU A 123 -4.43 9.10 -0.03
CA GLU A 123 -5.57 8.75 0.80
C GLU A 123 -5.35 7.49 1.63
N ALA A 124 -4.62 6.51 1.10
CA ALA A 124 -4.32 5.26 1.81
C ALA A 124 -3.37 5.47 3.00
N LYS A 125 -2.48 6.48 2.92
CA LYS A 125 -1.43 6.77 3.92
C LYS A 125 -0.63 5.53 4.32
N ARG A 126 -0.36 4.67 3.33
CA ARG A 126 0.45 3.45 3.46
C ARG A 126 1.87 3.61 2.90
N ALA A 127 2.24 4.81 2.50
CA ALA A 127 3.53 5.12 1.87
C ALA A 127 3.91 6.59 2.07
N GLU A 128 5.21 6.86 1.97
CA GLU A 128 5.75 8.21 1.79
C GLU A 128 5.70 8.55 0.29
N LEU A 129 4.88 9.53 -0.09
CA LEU A 129 4.77 9.95 -1.49
C LEU A 129 5.91 10.89 -1.91
N ASP A 130 6.61 10.51 -2.96
CA ASP A 130 7.73 11.27 -3.54
C ASP A 130 7.32 12.21 -4.69
N ASN A 131 6.08 12.11 -5.18
CA ASN A 131 5.58 12.91 -6.30
C ASN A 131 5.65 14.44 -6.08
N GLY A 132 5.86 14.91 -4.84
CA GLY A 132 5.97 16.32 -4.47
C GLY A 132 4.63 17.08 -4.49
N ASN A 133 3.81 16.84 -5.52
CA ASN A 133 2.43 17.31 -5.64
C ASN A 133 1.51 16.20 -6.15
N VAL A 134 0.20 16.42 -6.03
CA VAL A 134 -0.82 15.57 -6.67
C VAL A 134 -1.08 16.14 -8.07
N PRO A 135 -0.81 15.39 -9.15
CA PRO A 135 -1.11 15.84 -10.51
C PRO A 135 -2.61 16.09 -10.68
N GLN A 136 -2.96 17.16 -11.38
CA GLN A 136 -4.36 17.42 -11.74
C GLN A 136 -4.75 16.51 -12.91
N PRO A 137 -5.89 15.80 -12.84
CA PRO A 137 -6.34 14.97 -13.94
C PRO A 137 -6.66 15.84 -15.17
N PRO A 138 -6.37 15.36 -16.39
CA PRO A 138 -6.75 16.07 -17.60
C PRO A 138 -8.26 16.08 -17.80
N THR A 139 -8.77 17.00 -18.61
CA THR A 139 -10.16 16.95 -19.09
C THR A 139 -10.29 15.79 -20.09
N LEU A 140 -11.26 14.91 -19.83
CA LEU A 140 -11.56 13.71 -20.61
C LEU A 140 -13.05 13.64 -20.91
N SER A 141 -13.43 12.93 -21.98
CA SER A 141 -14.84 12.58 -22.22
C SER A 141 -15.32 11.56 -21.18
N GLU A 142 -16.63 11.41 -21.02
CA GLU A 142 -17.20 10.38 -20.12
C GLU A 142 -16.73 8.97 -20.51
N ALA A 143 -16.64 8.69 -21.81
CA ALA A 143 -16.16 7.41 -22.32
C ALA A 143 -14.68 7.17 -21.96
N ASP A 144 -13.81 8.15 -22.18
CA ASP A 144 -12.38 8.03 -21.85
C ASP A 144 -12.14 7.88 -20.34
N VAL A 145 -12.95 8.55 -19.51
CA VAL A 145 -12.94 8.36 -18.05
C VAL A 145 -13.34 6.93 -17.69
N ALA A 146 -14.40 6.41 -18.29
CA ALA A 146 -14.86 5.04 -18.04
C ALA A 146 -13.80 3.99 -18.44
N ASP A 147 -13.12 4.20 -19.57
CA ASP A 147 -12.04 3.33 -20.04
C ASP A 147 -10.82 3.38 -19.11
N ALA A 148 -10.40 4.58 -18.69
CA ALA A 148 -9.29 4.75 -17.76
C ALA A 148 -9.61 4.15 -16.37
N GLU A 149 -10.82 4.34 -15.84
CA GLU A 149 -11.26 3.71 -14.59
C GLU A 149 -11.34 2.18 -14.72
N GLY A 150 -11.78 1.66 -15.87
CA GLY A 150 -11.76 0.22 -16.17
C GLY A 150 -10.33 -0.34 -16.19
N PHE A 151 -9.38 0.38 -16.78
CA PHE A 151 -7.96 0.02 -16.75
C PHE A 151 -7.41 0.05 -15.32
N LEU A 152 -7.68 1.13 -14.56
CA LEU A 152 -7.26 1.31 -13.18
C LEU A 152 -7.76 0.18 -12.28
N ALA A 153 -9.04 -0.19 -12.39
CA ALA A 153 -9.65 -1.25 -11.60
C ALA A 153 -8.97 -2.60 -11.84
N ASN A 154 -8.65 -2.94 -13.09
CA ASN A 154 -7.90 -4.16 -13.41
C ASN A 154 -6.45 -4.10 -12.91
N MET A 155 -5.79 -2.95 -13.02
CA MET A 155 -4.44 -2.74 -12.52
C MET A 155 -4.35 -2.94 -11.01
N LEU A 156 -5.28 -2.35 -10.26
CA LEU A 156 -5.34 -2.44 -8.79
C LEU A 156 -5.56 -3.88 -8.31
N LEU A 157 -6.23 -4.75 -9.08
CA LEU A 157 -6.35 -6.17 -8.76
C LEU A 157 -5.02 -6.94 -8.93
N CYS A 158 -4.15 -6.50 -9.83
CA CYS A 158 -2.87 -7.17 -10.11
C CYS A 158 -1.77 -6.80 -9.11
N LEU A 159 -1.80 -5.57 -8.58
CA LEU A 159 -0.74 -5.04 -7.70
C LEU A 159 -0.52 -5.86 -6.41
N PRO A 160 -1.57 -6.26 -5.66
CA PRO A 160 -1.40 -7.13 -4.49
C PRO A 160 -0.74 -8.47 -4.80
N VAL A 161 -1.05 -9.05 -5.96
CA VAL A 161 -0.53 -10.35 -6.41
C VAL A 161 0.99 -10.32 -6.61
N VAL A 162 1.54 -9.14 -6.92
CA VAL A 162 2.97 -8.91 -7.09
C VAL A 162 3.64 -8.29 -5.86
N GLY A 163 2.95 -8.30 -4.71
CA GLY A 163 3.47 -7.83 -3.44
C GLY A 163 3.34 -6.32 -3.20
N MET A 164 2.53 -5.61 -3.99
CA MET A 164 2.28 -4.17 -3.83
C MET A 164 0.90 -3.88 -3.24
N ASN A 165 0.85 -3.51 -1.96
CA ASN A 165 -0.39 -3.20 -1.22
C ASN A 165 -0.47 -1.73 -0.76
N LEU A 166 -0.25 -0.79 -1.69
CA LEU A 166 -0.04 0.64 -1.39
C LEU A 166 -1.28 1.52 -1.60
N PHE A 167 -2.15 1.14 -2.52
CA PHE A 167 -3.27 1.98 -2.99
C PHE A 167 -4.61 1.67 -2.32
N GLU A 168 -4.68 0.58 -1.55
CA GLU A 168 -5.89 0.19 -0.85
C GLU A 168 -5.90 0.77 0.57
N LYS A 169 -6.99 1.42 0.97
CA LYS A 169 -7.22 1.75 2.39
C LYS A 169 -7.31 0.46 3.20
N ALA A 170 -6.77 0.47 4.42
CA ALA A 170 -7.01 -0.61 5.37
C ALA A 170 -8.51 -0.81 5.55
N LYS A 171 -8.98 -2.03 5.29
CA LYS A 171 -10.37 -2.43 5.50
C LYS A 171 -10.38 -3.51 6.57
N ALA A 172 -10.71 -3.13 7.80
CA ALA A 172 -11.19 -4.12 8.75
C ALA A 172 -12.55 -4.66 8.27
N ALA A 173 -12.87 -5.91 8.61
CA ALA A 173 -14.20 -6.44 8.35
C ALA A 173 -15.25 -5.52 9.00
N ARG A 174 -16.37 -5.28 8.33
CA ARG A 174 -17.44 -4.40 8.87
C ARG A 174 -18.01 -4.90 10.20
N SER A 175 -17.91 -6.20 10.47
CA SER A 175 -18.39 -6.74 11.73
C SER A 175 -17.40 -6.48 12.86
N LYS A 176 -17.86 -5.84 13.94
CA LYS A 176 -17.12 -5.65 15.18
C LYS A 176 -17.07 -6.90 16.06
N THR A 177 -17.77 -7.98 15.71
CA THR A 177 -17.87 -9.20 16.54
C THR A 177 -16.54 -9.92 16.77
N HIS A 178 -15.52 -9.64 15.95
CA HIS A 178 -14.18 -10.23 16.08
C HIS A 178 -13.10 -9.18 16.37
N ASP A 179 -13.50 -8.00 16.86
CA ASP A 179 -12.53 -6.98 17.24
C ASP A 179 -11.76 -7.42 18.48
N LEU A 180 -10.44 -7.26 18.39
CA LEU A 180 -9.54 -7.29 19.52
C LEU A 180 -9.45 -5.88 20.10
N ILE A 181 -9.40 -5.81 21.42
CA ILE A 181 -9.42 -4.61 22.21
C ILE A 181 -8.10 -4.51 22.96
N LEU A 182 -7.50 -3.33 22.92
CA LEU A 182 -6.35 -2.97 23.74
C LEU A 182 -6.77 -1.84 24.68
N LYS A 183 -6.57 -2.05 25.98
CA LYS A 183 -6.84 -1.04 27.02
C LYS A 183 -5.59 -0.83 27.88
N ALA A 184 -5.17 0.41 28.05
CA ALA A 184 -4.08 0.77 28.96
C ALA A 184 -4.07 2.27 29.22
N LYS A 185 -3.66 2.73 30.41
CA LYS A 185 -3.44 4.17 30.70
C LYS A 185 -4.56 5.11 30.22
N GLY A 186 -5.82 4.66 30.34
CA GLY A 186 -7.00 5.43 29.91
C GLY A 186 -7.27 5.47 28.40
N ILE A 187 -6.48 4.79 27.57
CA ILE A 187 -6.77 4.59 26.14
C ILE A 187 -7.51 3.28 25.92
N GLU A 188 -8.45 3.30 24.98
CA GLU A 188 -9.07 2.11 24.37
C GLU A 188 -8.84 2.17 22.87
N ALA A 189 -8.46 1.02 22.30
CA ALA A 189 -8.31 0.84 20.87
C ALA A 189 -8.89 -0.48 20.43
N ARG A 190 -9.32 -0.53 19.17
CA ARG A 190 -9.90 -1.70 18.53
C ARG A 190 -9.10 -2.04 17.30
N GLY A 191 -8.85 -3.32 17.10
CA GLY A 191 -8.16 -3.80 15.92
C GLY A 191 -8.58 -5.22 15.54
N GLN A 192 -8.11 -5.66 14.39
CA GLN A 192 -8.42 -6.97 13.83
C GLN A 192 -7.15 -7.57 13.23
N ASP A 193 -6.92 -8.85 13.52
CA ASP A 193 -5.90 -9.64 12.85
C ASP A 193 -6.45 -10.09 11.47
N THR A 194 -5.71 -9.78 10.41
CA THR A 194 -6.13 -10.03 9.01
C THR A 194 -5.00 -10.69 8.23
N ALA A 195 -5.31 -11.24 7.05
CA ALA A 195 -4.29 -11.84 6.18
C ALA A 195 -3.21 -10.83 5.71
N GLU A 196 -3.53 -9.52 5.67
CA GLU A 196 -2.59 -8.45 5.29
C GLU A 196 -1.73 -7.96 6.46
N GLY A 197 -2.06 -8.35 7.70
CA GLY A 197 -1.47 -7.82 8.93
C GLY A 197 -2.53 -7.39 9.94
N PHE A 198 -2.19 -6.46 10.82
CA PHE A 198 -3.05 -6.04 11.92
C PHE A 198 -3.66 -4.67 11.69
N VAL A 199 -4.98 -4.60 11.50
CA VAL A 199 -5.69 -3.34 11.26
C VAL A 199 -6.13 -2.73 12.59
N VAL A 200 -5.73 -1.50 12.88
CA VAL A 200 -6.30 -0.69 13.98
C VAL A 200 -7.39 0.20 13.42
N ARG A 201 -8.56 0.21 14.06
CA ARG A 201 -9.75 0.93 13.58
C ARG A 201 -9.66 2.44 13.83
N ALA A 202 -10.27 3.20 12.93
CA ALA A 202 -10.54 4.62 13.11
C ALA A 202 -11.22 4.89 14.48
N GLY A 203 -10.85 6.00 15.10
CA GLY A 203 -11.34 6.40 16.42
C GLY A 203 -10.60 5.76 17.60
N SER A 204 -9.76 4.74 17.38
CA SER A 204 -8.88 4.15 18.40
C SER A 204 -7.94 5.20 19.00
N LEU A 205 -7.61 5.04 20.29
CA LEU A 205 -6.77 5.98 21.01
C LEU A 205 -5.34 5.45 21.19
N ALA A 206 -4.37 6.36 21.21
CA ALA A 206 -2.96 6.07 21.48
C ALA A 206 -2.40 7.05 22.53
N VAL A 207 -1.45 6.62 23.35
CA VAL A 207 -0.81 7.54 24.31
C VAL A 207 0.03 8.57 23.58
N LYS A 208 0.11 9.79 24.11
CA LYS A 208 0.98 10.84 23.57
C LYS A 208 2.45 10.64 23.94
N LYS A 209 2.72 10.38 25.22
CA LYS A 209 4.08 10.26 25.74
C LYS A 209 4.65 8.88 25.44
N GLU A 210 5.84 8.88 24.89
CA GLU A 210 6.68 7.68 24.76
C GLU A 210 7.44 7.43 26.05
N VAL A 211 7.78 6.17 26.33
CA VAL A 211 8.74 5.85 27.38
C VAL A 211 10.16 5.99 26.84
N PRO A 212 11.16 6.35 27.67
CA PRO A 212 12.55 6.49 27.22
C PRO A 212 13.14 5.23 26.56
N SER A 213 12.63 4.05 26.94
CA SER A 213 13.08 2.74 26.42
C SER A 213 12.33 2.27 25.17
N ILE A 214 11.51 3.12 24.53
CA ILE A 214 10.86 2.76 23.27
C ILE A 214 11.94 2.49 22.19
N HIS A 215 11.73 1.46 21.37
CA HIS A 215 12.61 1.25 20.22
C HIS A 215 12.51 2.42 19.24
N GLY A 216 13.65 2.88 18.71
CA GLY A 216 13.73 4.02 17.80
C GLY A 216 12.77 3.90 16.61
N TYR A 217 12.65 2.71 16.01
CA TYR A 217 11.74 2.50 14.87
C TYR A 217 10.26 2.79 15.21
N LEU A 218 9.81 2.50 16.44
CA LEU A 218 8.43 2.77 16.87
C LEU A 218 8.21 4.28 17.08
N SER A 219 9.19 4.98 17.63
CA SER A 219 9.15 6.45 17.78
C SER A 219 9.09 7.13 16.41
N THR A 220 9.94 6.70 15.49
CA THR A 220 9.95 7.19 14.10
C THR A 220 8.62 6.92 13.39
N LEU A 221 8.07 5.71 13.51
CA LEU A 221 6.77 5.37 12.95
C LEU A 221 5.64 6.22 13.56
N ARG A 222 5.63 6.41 14.88
CA ARG A 222 4.64 7.27 15.56
C ARG A 222 4.68 8.70 15.03
N ARG A 223 5.87 9.27 14.83
CA ARG A 223 6.05 10.60 14.25
C ARG A 223 5.49 10.68 12.83
N SER A 224 5.88 9.73 11.97
CA SER A 224 5.36 9.65 10.59
C SER A 224 3.82 9.56 10.56
N LEU A 225 3.20 8.78 11.45
CA LEU A 225 1.74 8.71 11.55
C LEU A 225 1.10 10.03 11.98
N VAL A 226 1.76 10.82 12.83
CA VAL A 226 1.31 12.16 13.20
C VAL A 226 1.45 13.12 12.04
N ASP A 227 2.60 13.12 11.36
CA ASP A 227 2.89 14.01 10.22
C ASP A 227 1.92 13.74 9.06
N GLN A 228 1.56 12.48 8.84
CA GLN A 228 0.54 12.08 7.86
C GLN A 228 -0.89 12.35 8.33
N GLY A 229 -1.11 12.75 9.58
CA GLY A 229 -2.44 12.95 10.17
C GLY A 229 -3.26 11.66 10.29
N VAL A 230 -2.60 10.49 10.35
CA VAL A 230 -3.23 9.22 10.77
C VAL A 230 -3.48 9.26 12.27
N LEU A 231 -2.50 9.71 13.04
CA LEU A 231 -2.62 10.03 14.47
C LEU A 231 -2.81 11.53 14.63
N GLN A 232 -3.96 11.93 15.17
CA GLN A 232 -4.25 13.34 15.44
C GLN A 232 -4.27 13.63 16.93
N ASP A 233 -3.80 14.81 17.31
CA ASP A 233 -3.88 15.32 18.68
C ASP A 233 -5.35 15.42 19.13
N ALA A 234 -5.69 14.76 20.23
CA ALA A 234 -6.99 14.82 20.88
C ALA A 234 -6.86 15.15 22.40
N GLY A 235 -6.01 16.13 22.73
CA GLY A 235 -5.86 16.66 24.10
C GLY A 235 -4.82 15.91 24.93
N THR A 236 -5.22 14.86 25.66
CA THR A 236 -4.27 14.06 26.49
C THR A 236 -3.75 12.82 25.76
N VAL A 237 -4.39 12.45 24.64
CA VAL A 237 -4.14 11.26 23.85
C VAL A 237 -4.07 11.63 22.36
N TYR A 238 -3.58 10.70 21.54
CA TYR A 238 -3.78 10.73 20.10
C TYR A 238 -5.02 9.90 19.72
N ARG A 239 -5.63 10.22 18.58
CA ARG A 239 -6.74 9.48 17.99
C ARG A 239 -6.41 9.10 16.54
N PHE A 240 -6.72 7.86 16.16
CA PHE A 240 -6.66 7.42 14.76
C PHE A 240 -7.79 8.05 13.96
N THR A 241 -7.46 8.72 12.86
CA THR A 241 -8.43 9.38 11.96
C THR A 241 -9.03 8.42 10.93
N GLN A 242 -8.37 7.30 10.69
CA GLN A 242 -8.81 6.24 9.78
C GLN A 242 -8.33 4.85 10.25
N ASP A 243 -8.87 3.80 9.63
CA ASP A 243 -8.34 2.46 9.77
C ASP A 243 -6.90 2.43 9.25
N TYR A 244 -5.99 1.80 9.99
CA TYR A 244 -4.57 1.75 9.65
C TYR A 244 -4.02 0.34 9.79
N LEU A 245 -3.31 -0.14 8.76
CA LEU A 245 -2.71 -1.47 8.72
C LEU A 245 -1.28 -1.43 9.26
N PHE A 246 -1.01 -2.21 10.29
CA PHE A 246 0.33 -2.50 10.79
C PHE A 246 0.81 -3.85 10.28
N ASN A 247 2.13 -4.00 10.11
CA ASN A 247 2.74 -5.28 9.73
C ASN A 247 2.66 -6.37 10.81
N SER A 248 2.34 -6.01 12.06
CA SER A 248 2.16 -6.98 13.13
C SER A 248 1.28 -6.42 14.27
N PRO A 249 0.62 -7.28 15.05
CA PRO A 249 -0.08 -6.88 16.27
C PRO A 249 0.84 -6.23 17.31
N SER A 250 2.12 -6.61 17.34
CA SER A 250 3.12 -6.06 18.27
C SER A 250 3.52 -4.64 17.90
N THR A 251 3.72 -4.37 16.61
CA THR A 251 3.96 -3.01 16.10
C THR A 251 2.77 -2.11 16.42
N ALA A 252 1.55 -2.58 16.15
CA ALA A 252 0.33 -1.87 16.51
C ALA A 252 0.29 -1.56 18.02
N ALA A 253 0.42 -2.58 18.88
CA ALA A 253 0.40 -2.38 20.33
C ALA A 253 1.49 -1.40 20.78
N GLY A 254 2.70 -1.50 20.23
CA GLY A 254 3.81 -0.64 20.60
C GLY A 254 3.60 0.83 20.21
N VAL A 255 3.06 1.06 19.00
CA VAL A 255 2.64 2.39 18.55
C VAL A 255 1.55 2.96 19.45
N LEU A 256 0.52 2.18 19.82
CA LEU A 256 -0.56 2.67 20.66
C LEU A 256 -0.12 2.96 22.11
N LEU A 257 0.78 2.15 22.65
CA LEU A 257 1.23 2.22 24.04
C LEU A 257 2.46 3.10 24.28
N GLY A 258 3.12 3.57 23.22
CA GLY A 258 4.33 4.39 23.32
C GLY A 258 5.50 3.65 23.98
N ARG A 259 5.56 2.32 23.83
CA ARG A 259 6.59 1.44 24.39
C ARG A 259 6.62 0.11 23.64
N SER A 260 7.68 -0.68 23.78
CA SER A 260 7.67 -2.07 23.29
C SER A 260 6.55 -2.87 23.94
N SER A 261 5.83 -3.67 23.14
CA SER A 261 4.71 -4.49 23.61
C SER A 261 4.58 -5.77 22.80
N ASN A 262 4.23 -6.87 23.46
CA ASN A 262 3.88 -8.12 22.80
C ASN A 262 2.39 -8.05 22.39
N GLY A 263 2.14 -7.89 21.10
CA GLY A 263 0.78 -7.76 20.57
C GLY A 263 -0.08 -9.00 20.83
N ARG A 264 0.52 -10.20 20.84
CA ARG A 264 -0.21 -11.45 21.04
C ARG A 264 -0.84 -11.54 22.44
N THR A 265 -0.32 -10.81 23.42
CA THR A 265 -0.86 -10.78 24.79
C THR A 265 -1.58 -9.46 25.11
N ALA A 266 -1.21 -8.37 24.44
CA ALA A 266 -1.82 -7.05 24.66
C ALA A 266 -3.23 -6.92 24.06
N TRP A 267 -3.47 -7.54 22.92
CA TRP A 267 -4.76 -7.52 22.23
C TRP A 267 -5.65 -8.66 22.73
N LYS A 268 -6.90 -8.34 23.13
CA LYS A 268 -7.84 -9.30 23.71
C LYS A 268 -9.23 -9.21 23.09
N ASP A 269 -9.94 -10.32 22.94
CA ASP A 269 -11.34 -10.26 22.51
C ASP A 269 -12.28 -9.70 23.60
N ALA A 270 -13.57 -9.58 23.29
CA ALA A 270 -14.58 -9.13 24.24
C ALA A 270 -14.74 -10.04 25.48
N LYS A 271 -14.27 -11.28 25.41
CA LYS A 271 -14.26 -12.25 26.52
C LYS A 271 -12.96 -12.19 27.34
N GLY A 272 -12.03 -11.29 26.99
CA GLY A 272 -10.75 -11.12 27.67
C GLY A 272 -9.67 -12.11 27.23
N ARG A 273 -9.94 -12.97 26.25
CA ARG A 273 -8.95 -13.92 25.71
C ARG A 273 -7.96 -13.18 24.84
N THR A 274 -6.68 -13.42 25.05
CA THR A 274 -5.58 -12.86 24.28
C THR A 274 -5.58 -13.37 22.84
N LEU A 275 -5.01 -12.60 21.92
CA LEU A 275 -4.79 -13.04 20.54
C LEU A 275 -4.01 -14.37 20.49
N LYS A 276 -3.04 -14.57 21.40
CA LYS A 276 -2.31 -15.82 21.53
C LYS A 276 -3.26 -17.01 21.76
N GLU A 277 -4.13 -16.92 22.77
CA GLU A 277 -5.09 -17.98 23.12
C GLU A 277 -6.09 -18.24 21.99
N ILE A 278 -6.54 -17.21 21.28
CA ILE A 278 -7.46 -17.35 20.14
C ILE A 278 -6.80 -18.11 18.99
N GLN A 279 -5.54 -17.76 18.67
CA GLN A 279 -4.79 -18.43 17.61
C GLN A 279 -4.49 -19.88 17.98
N GLU A 280 -4.11 -20.16 19.23
CA GLU A 280 -3.85 -21.53 19.72
C GLU A 280 -5.12 -22.39 19.69
N ALA A 281 -6.28 -21.83 20.06
CA ALA A 281 -7.56 -22.52 20.00
C ALA A 281 -8.06 -22.81 18.58
N THR A 282 -7.49 -22.19 17.54
CA THR A 282 -7.84 -22.47 16.14
C THR A 282 -7.08 -23.69 15.59
N VAL A 283 -5.98 -24.07 16.25
CA VAL A 283 -5.10 -25.20 15.88
C VAL A 283 -5.44 -26.46 16.70
N SER A 284 -6.29 -26.34 17.72
CA SER A 284 -6.74 -27.43 18.60
C SER A 284 -8.08 -27.98 18.13
#